data_AF-A0A959E5I4-F1
#
_entry.id   AF-A0A959E5I4-F1
#
_cell.length_a   1.000
_cell.length_b   1.000
_cell.length_c   1.000
_cell.angle_alpha   90.00
_cell.angle_beta   90.00
_cell.angle_gamma   90.00
#
_symmetry.space_group_name_H-M   'P 1'
#
loop_
_entity.id
_entity.type
_entity.pdbx_description
1 polymer ?
#
loop_
_entity_poly.entity_id
_entity_poly.type
_entity_poly.pdbx_seq_one_letter_code
_entity_poly.pdbx_strand_id
1 'polypeptide(L)' 'PKVNNMDIQFAQAAIFTPSDFAFPTNGIKAEATPNTEMTVIADVDMELLRELHEVGSVRNLKDRRTDLYRLTLRK' A
#
# COMPACT_ATOMS: atom_id res chain seq x y z
N PRO A 1 -31.42 -11.85 11.24
CA PRO A 1 -30.17 -11.54 10.51
C PRO A 1 -29.78 -12.70 9.58
N LYS A 2 -30.44 -12.81 8.42
CA LYS A 2 -30.10 -13.76 7.35
C LYS A 2 -29.63 -12.94 6.16
N VAL A 3 -28.36 -12.58 6.15
CA VAL A 3 -27.74 -11.87 5.02
C VAL A 3 -27.27 -12.94 4.05
N ASN A 4 -27.81 -12.95 2.82
CA ASN A 4 -27.32 -13.82 1.75
C ASN A 4 -25.87 -13.46 1.43
N ASN A 5 -25.03 -14.47 1.19
CA ASN A 5 -23.60 -14.36 0.86
C ASN A 5 -22.65 -13.87 1.98
N MET A 6 -22.95 -14.14 3.26
CA MET A 6 -21.96 -13.90 4.33
C MET A 6 -20.67 -14.74 4.14
N ASP A 7 -20.77 -15.88 3.45
CA ASP A 7 -19.67 -16.83 3.24
C ASP A 7 -18.83 -16.54 1.99
N ILE A 8 -19.22 -15.59 1.14
CA ILE A 8 -18.46 -15.23 -0.07
C ILE A 8 -17.60 -14.03 0.23
N GLN A 9 -16.28 -14.24 0.22
CA GLN A 9 -15.27 -13.21 0.41
C GLN A 9 -14.44 -13.11 -0.86
N PHE A 10 -14.28 -11.90 -1.40
CA PHE A 10 -13.42 -11.66 -2.56
C PHE A 10 -11.96 -12.07 -2.29
N ALA A 11 -11.48 -11.84 -1.05
CA ALA A 11 -10.23 -12.38 -0.50
C ALA A 11 -8.95 -12.19 -1.36
N GLN A 12 -8.87 -11.12 -2.15
CA GLN A 12 -7.69 -10.80 -2.96
C GLN A 12 -6.64 -10.04 -2.13
N ALA A 13 -5.81 -10.77 -1.39
CA ALA A 13 -4.68 -10.19 -0.67
C ALA A 13 -3.63 -9.64 -1.66
N ALA A 14 -2.96 -8.55 -1.32
CA ALA A 14 -1.91 -7.96 -2.17
C ALA A 14 -0.78 -7.33 -1.34
N ILE A 15 0.43 -7.33 -1.92
CA ILE A 15 1.62 -6.67 -1.40
C ILE A 15 1.90 -5.46 -2.27
N PHE A 16 1.87 -4.27 -1.66
CA PHE A 16 2.10 -3.01 -2.35
C PHE A 16 3.52 -2.50 -2.13
N THR A 17 4.07 -1.83 -3.14
CA THR A 17 5.36 -1.13 -3.12
C THR A 17 5.19 0.32 -3.55
N PRO A 18 6.17 1.20 -3.24
CA PRO A 18 6.22 2.52 -3.86
C PRO A 18 6.17 2.42 -5.40
N SER A 19 5.65 3.45 -6.06
CA SER A 19 5.60 3.54 -7.52
C SER A 19 6.67 4.52 -8.00
N ASP A 20 7.91 4.05 -8.17
CA ASP A 20 9.04 4.82 -8.68
C ASP A 20 9.92 3.92 -9.57
N PHE A 21 10.95 4.45 -10.22
CA PHE A 21 11.73 3.75 -11.26
C PHE A 21 12.25 2.35 -10.88
N ALA A 22 12.59 2.13 -9.61
CA ALA A 22 13.13 0.86 -9.14
C ALA A 22 12.05 -0.15 -8.70
N PHE A 23 10.78 0.24 -8.75
CA PHE A 23 9.63 -0.57 -8.35
C PHE A 23 8.61 -0.71 -9.51
N PRO A 24 7.67 -1.68 -9.41
CA PRO A 24 6.57 -1.78 -10.37
C PRO A 24 5.79 -0.47 -10.49
N THR A 25 5.51 -0.05 -11.72
CA THR A 25 4.78 1.21 -12.00
C THR A 25 3.36 1.21 -11.45
N ASN A 26 2.73 0.05 -11.36
CA ASN A 26 1.42 -0.14 -10.74
C ASN A 26 1.46 -0.21 -9.20
N GLY A 27 2.65 -0.24 -8.60
CA GLY A 27 2.84 -0.37 -7.14
C GLY A 27 2.39 -1.71 -6.56
N ILE A 28 2.11 -2.73 -7.38
CA ILE A 28 1.71 -4.06 -6.92
C ILE A 28 2.87 -5.02 -7.13
N LYS A 29 3.41 -5.54 -6.03
CA LYS A 29 4.51 -6.52 -6.07
C LYS A 29 3.99 -7.94 -6.26
N ALA A 30 2.88 -8.27 -5.62
CA ALA A 30 2.21 -9.56 -5.74
C ALA A 30 0.75 -9.45 -5.29
N GLU A 31 -0.12 -10.25 -5.88
CA GLU A 31 -1.54 -10.34 -5.53
C GLU A 31 -2.00 -11.80 -5.53
N ALA A 32 -2.91 -12.14 -4.63
CA ALA A 32 -3.57 -13.44 -4.58
C ALA A 32 -4.63 -13.52 -5.67
N THR A 33 -5.00 -14.74 -6.07
CA THR A 33 -6.19 -14.93 -6.91
C THR A 33 -7.46 -14.77 -6.07
N PRO A 34 -8.47 -14.01 -6.52
CA PRO A 34 -9.72 -13.86 -5.79
C PRO A 34 -10.41 -15.20 -5.51
N ASN A 35 -11.16 -15.25 -4.41
CA ASN A 35 -11.97 -16.41 -3.98
C ASN A 35 -11.18 -17.72 -3.78
N THR A 36 -9.85 -17.66 -3.67
CA THR A 36 -8.98 -18.84 -3.49
C THR A 36 -8.11 -18.64 -2.25
N GLU A 37 -8.07 -19.65 -1.38
CA GLU A 37 -7.14 -19.64 -0.24
C GLU A 37 -5.70 -19.80 -0.72
N MET A 38 -4.88 -18.77 -0.54
CA MET A 38 -3.50 -18.75 -1.01
C MET A 38 -2.64 -17.88 -0.09
N THR A 39 -1.39 -18.28 0.12
CA THR A 39 -0.36 -17.45 0.75
C THR A 39 0.50 -16.79 -0.33
N VAL A 40 0.61 -15.46 -0.29
CA VAL A 40 1.44 -14.68 -1.21
C VAL A 40 2.76 -14.34 -0.52
N ILE A 41 3.88 -14.65 -1.18
CA ILE A 41 5.23 -14.36 -0.70
C ILE A 41 5.93 -13.50 -1.76
N ALA A 42 6.59 -12.42 -1.33
CA ALA A 42 7.36 -11.56 -2.21
C ALA A 42 8.64 -11.06 -1.53
N ASP A 43 9.73 -11.05 -2.27
CA ASP A 43 11.00 -10.48 -1.83
C ASP A 43 11.00 -8.97 -2.01
N VAL A 44 11.40 -8.27 -0.94
CA VAL A 44 11.47 -6.81 -0.90
C VAL A 44 12.89 -6.40 -0.51
N ASP A 45 13.48 -5.53 -1.31
CA ASP A 45 14.78 -4.93 -1.01
C ASP A 45 14.61 -3.72 -0.07
N MET A 46 15.10 -3.87 1.15
CA MET A 46 15.01 -2.85 2.19
C MET A 46 15.99 -1.70 1.97
N GLU A 47 17.12 -1.93 1.31
CA GLU A 47 18.10 -0.88 1.04
C GLU A 47 17.56 0.06 -0.03
N LEU A 48 16.92 -0.50 -1.07
CA LEU A 48 16.25 0.29 -2.10
C LEU A 48 15.10 1.13 -1.51
N LEU A 49 14.31 0.58 -0.59
CA LEU A 49 13.26 1.33 0.11
C LEU A 49 13.83 2.49 0.92
N ARG A 50 14.98 2.29 1.56
CA ARG A 50 15.67 3.31 2.35
C ARG A 50 16.23 4.42 1.46
N GLU A 51 16.87 4.05 0.36
CA GLU A 51 17.36 5.00 -0.64
C GLU A 51 16.22 5.84 -1.21
N LEU A 52 15.11 5.22 -1.60
CA LEU A 52 13.94 5.93 -2.09
C LEU A 52 13.34 6.87 -1.05
N HIS A 53 13.31 6.48 0.23
CA HIS A 53 12.83 7.33 1.30
C HIS A 53 13.72 8.55 1.56
N GLU A 54 15.03 8.42 1.34
CA GLU A 54 16.02 9.49 1.54
C GLU A 54 16.22 10.37 0.31
N VAL A 55 16.25 9.79 -0.89
CA VAL A 55 16.72 10.45 -2.12
C VAL A 55 15.68 10.42 -3.25
N GLY A 56 14.57 9.70 -3.08
CA GLY A 56 13.55 9.50 -4.11
C GLY A 56 12.97 10.79 -4.71
N SER A 57 12.38 10.64 -5.91
CA SER A 57 11.85 11.73 -6.73
C SER A 57 10.83 12.60 -5.99
N VAL A 58 10.05 11.99 -5.11
CA VAL A 58 9.01 12.65 -4.32
C VAL A 58 9.08 12.14 -2.88
N ARG A 59 9.18 13.06 -1.91
CA ARG A 59 9.32 12.72 -0.48
C ARG A 59 8.11 13.16 0.31
N ASN A 60 6.93 12.67 -0.10
CA ASN A 60 5.64 13.04 0.48
C ASN A 60 5.61 13.03 2.02
N LEU A 61 6.27 12.06 2.66
CA LEU A 61 6.29 11.97 4.13
C LEU A 61 7.15 13.05 4.80
N LYS A 62 8.24 13.47 4.17
CA LYS A 62 9.17 14.49 4.69
C LYS A 62 8.70 15.90 4.35
N ASP A 63 8.17 16.08 3.14
CA ASP A 63 7.74 17.38 2.63
C ASP A 63 6.33 17.76 3.11
N ARG A 64 5.64 16.86 3.82
CA ARG A 64 4.28 17.11 4.31
C ARG A 64 4.26 18.23 5.35
N ARG A 65 3.63 19.34 4.96
CA ARG A 65 3.30 20.48 5.82
C ARG A 65 2.15 20.20 6.78
N THR A 66 2.47 19.65 7.95
CA THR A 66 1.48 19.33 9.00
C THR A 66 0.84 20.57 9.62
N ASP A 67 1.47 21.74 9.49
CA ASP A 67 0.96 23.04 9.92
C ASP A 67 -0.30 23.45 9.16
N LEU A 68 -0.39 23.14 7.86
CA LEU A 68 -1.54 23.49 7.01
C LEU A 68 -2.72 22.53 7.14
N TYR A 69 -2.48 21.28 7.55
CA TYR A 69 -3.49 20.23 7.59
C TYR A 69 -4.03 19.93 9.00
N ARG A 70 -3.65 20.74 10.00
CA ARG A 70 -4.21 20.63 11.35
C ARG A 70 -5.59 21.28 11.40
N LEU A 71 -6.64 20.47 11.27
CA LEU A 71 -8.02 20.90 11.44
C LEU A 71 -8.39 20.87 12.93
N THR A 72 -8.86 22.01 13.46
CA THR A 72 -9.51 22.08 14.77
C THR A 72 -11.01 22.22 14.57
N LEU A 73 -11.78 21.34 15.20
CA LEU A 73 -13.24 21.44 15.23
C LEU A 73 -13.60 22.69 16.02
N ARG A 74 -14.13 23.71 15.34
CA ARG A 74 -14.69 24.89 16.00
C ARG A 74 -16.10 24.54 16.49
N LYS A 75 -16.30 24.64 17.80
CA LYS A 75 -17.61 24.56 18.45
C LYS A 75 -18.41 25.83 18.21
#